data_AF-A0A933FH27-F1
#
_entry.id   AF-A0A933FH27-F1
#
_cell.length_a   1.000
_cell.length_b   1.000
_cell.length_c   1.000
_cell.angle_alpha   90.00
_cell.angle_beta   90.00
_cell.angle_gamma   90.00
#
_symmetry.space_group_name_H-M   'P 1'
#
loop_
_entity.id
_entity.type
_entity.pdbx_description
1 polymer ?
#
loop_
_entity_poly.entity_id
_entity_poly.type
_entity_poly.pdbx_seq_one_letter_code
_entity_poly.pdbx_strand_id
1 'polypeptide(L)'
;MEASMRSRIRVGCLALALTGSCLSPSASKARAEEPESALAAAGRILKEALKTPAPHDRIRRFEDRSWEPLVGEGDRAFGEKRYGAAARAYSAALKEADKLGPPTFYSALALDRLRLVYAATWDVKRLGEVCRRLVAMYDAEVADGGGQRVRSFPDLSEALQWLALARIEEARYPDAETHLDRALQIIERTAEAGEADAAGLEYARDTDTELRAIVRTHQGRHTEAESLYRSLLTSQRRQFGPESHTVAQTERSAAAIFRAAGKGAQADALQAHARGILEEAGLYGRERAVGPSSERARVPR
;
A
#
# COMPACT_ATOMS: atom_id res chain seq x y z
N MET A 1 -16.93 20.69 -19.14
CA MET A 1 -15.82 19.90 -19.71
C MET A 1 -14.85 19.37 -18.64
N GLU A 2 -14.75 20.01 -17.47
CA GLU A 2 -13.91 19.56 -16.33
C GLU A 2 -14.46 18.34 -15.55
N ALA A 3 -15.78 18.15 -15.49
CA ALA A 3 -16.38 17.03 -14.75
C ALA A 3 -16.15 15.64 -15.39
N SER A 4 -15.78 15.58 -16.67
CA SER A 4 -15.56 14.31 -17.40
C SER A 4 -14.16 13.73 -17.24
N MET A 5 -13.20 14.48 -16.67
CA MET A 5 -11.82 14.03 -16.48
C MET A 5 -11.64 13.29 -15.14
N ARG A 6 -12.47 13.61 -14.14
CA ARG A 6 -12.45 13.00 -12.79
C ARG A 6 -12.85 11.51 -12.76
N SER A 7 -13.40 10.96 -13.84
CA SER A 7 -13.98 9.60 -13.84
C SER A 7 -13.17 8.56 -14.63
N ARG A 8 -11.93 8.86 -15.08
CA ARG A 8 -11.23 8.02 -16.08
C ARG A 8 -9.86 7.47 -15.68
N ILE A 9 -9.34 7.79 -14.50
CA ILE A 9 -8.09 7.22 -14.01
C ILE A 9 -8.42 6.30 -12.82
N ARG A 10 -8.96 5.12 -13.12
CA ARG A 10 -8.95 4.02 -12.12
C ARG A 10 -7.51 3.51 -12.10
N VAL A 11 -6.79 3.77 -11.01
CA VAL A 11 -5.40 3.30 -10.81
C VAL A 11 -5.46 1.78 -10.59
N GLY A 12 -5.44 1.05 -11.71
CA GLY A 12 -5.57 -0.42 -11.75
C GLY A 12 -4.31 -1.16 -11.28
N CYS A 13 -3.18 -0.49 -11.15
CA CYS A 13 -1.91 -1.11 -10.77
C CYS A 13 -1.83 -1.51 -9.29
N LEU A 14 -2.53 -0.82 -8.38
CA LEU A 14 -2.49 -1.15 -6.94
C LEU A 14 -3.41 -2.31 -6.53
N ALA A 15 -4.39 -2.69 -7.35
CA ALA A 15 -5.37 -3.73 -6.98
C ALA A 15 -4.88 -5.18 -7.20
N LEU A 16 -3.86 -5.40 -8.03
CA LEU A 16 -3.43 -6.76 -8.43
C LEU A 16 -2.33 -7.37 -7.53
N ALA A 17 -1.66 -6.58 -6.69
CA ALA A 17 -0.59 -7.08 -5.82
C ALA A 17 -1.09 -7.73 -4.51
N LEU A 18 -2.33 -7.48 -4.10
CA LEU A 18 -2.88 -7.99 -2.82
C LEU A 18 -3.32 -9.47 -2.83
N THR A 19 -3.08 -10.19 -3.93
CA THR A 19 -3.48 -11.60 -4.06
C THR A 19 -2.33 -12.59 -4.26
N GLY A 20 -1.05 -12.19 -4.16
CA GLY A 20 0.08 -13.06 -4.52
C GLY A 20 1.26 -13.11 -3.54
N SER A 21 1.15 -13.99 -2.52
CA SER A 21 2.23 -14.71 -1.78
C SER A 21 3.32 -13.87 -1.06
N CYS A 22 3.86 -14.24 0.11
CA CYS A 22 4.34 -15.56 0.54
C CYS A 22 4.31 -15.72 2.07
N LEU A 23 3.76 -16.84 2.55
CA LEU A 23 4.07 -17.46 3.84
C LEU A 23 4.92 -18.70 3.57
N SER A 24 6.10 -18.79 4.18
CA SER A 24 6.61 -19.94 4.97
C SER A 24 8.15 -20.05 5.00
N PRO A 25 8.72 -20.70 6.05
CA PRO A 25 10.09 -20.49 6.52
C PRO A 25 11.04 -21.64 6.17
N SER A 26 12.35 -21.40 6.17
CA SER A 26 13.32 -22.49 6.33
C SER A 26 14.55 -22.05 7.13
N ALA A 27 14.95 -22.96 8.02
CA ALA A 27 16.03 -22.83 8.98
C ALA A 27 17.38 -23.23 8.38
N SER A 28 18.47 -22.70 8.90
CA SER A 28 19.77 -23.38 8.86
C SER A 28 20.42 -23.38 10.24
N LYS A 29 20.86 -24.58 10.64
CA LYS A 29 21.57 -24.88 11.88
C LYS A 29 23.06 -24.63 11.70
N ALA A 30 23.70 -23.99 12.67
CA ALA A 30 25.10 -24.25 13.01
C ALA A 30 25.22 -24.26 14.54
N ARG A 31 25.84 -25.30 15.10
CA ARG A 31 26.06 -25.50 16.53
C ARG A 31 27.55 -25.73 16.75
N ALA A 32 28.21 -24.92 17.59
CA ALA A 32 29.41 -25.32 18.32
C ALA A 32 29.68 -24.37 19.51
N GLU A 33 29.91 -25.01 20.65
CA GLU A 33 30.37 -24.54 21.98
C GLU A 33 29.39 -23.72 22.82
N GLU A 34 29.05 -24.26 24.00
CA GLU A 34 28.04 -23.73 24.93
C GLU A 34 28.65 -22.72 25.92
N PRO A 35 28.36 -21.41 25.80
CA PRO A 35 28.38 -20.52 26.94
C PRO A 35 27.09 -20.71 27.74
N GLU A 36 27.13 -20.44 29.04
CA GLU A 36 25.99 -20.45 29.96
C GLU A 36 24.69 -20.05 29.23
N SER A 37 23.67 -20.93 29.23
CA SER A 37 22.55 -20.78 28.29
C SER A 37 21.98 -19.36 28.39
N ALA A 38 21.81 -18.69 27.25
CA ALA A 38 21.24 -17.35 27.21
C ALA A 38 19.90 -17.28 27.97
N LEU A 39 19.21 -18.42 28.13
CA LEU A 39 18.03 -18.62 28.95
C LEU A 39 18.31 -18.50 30.47
N ALA A 40 19.43 -19.02 30.96
CA ALA A 40 19.84 -18.93 32.37
C ALA A 40 20.34 -17.51 32.72
N ALA A 41 21.05 -16.86 31.80
CA ALA A 41 21.43 -15.45 31.92
C ALA A 41 20.19 -14.54 31.87
N ALA A 42 19.30 -14.75 30.90
CA ALA A 42 18.02 -14.04 30.81
C ALA A 42 17.14 -14.29 32.04
N GLY A 43 17.10 -15.52 32.56
CA GLY A 43 16.32 -15.88 33.75
C GLY A 43 16.78 -15.17 35.04
N ARG A 44 18.09 -14.90 35.19
CA ARG A 44 18.62 -14.08 36.31
C ARG A 44 18.33 -12.61 36.11
N ILE A 45 18.53 -12.08 34.90
CA ILE A 45 18.23 -10.68 34.58
C ILE A 45 16.72 -10.40 34.79
N LEU A 46 15.85 -11.33 34.40
CA LEU A 46 14.41 -11.22 34.63
C LEU A 46 14.06 -11.28 36.12
N LYS A 47 14.66 -12.20 36.88
CA LYS A 47 14.42 -12.30 38.33
C LYS A 47 14.87 -11.06 39.09
N GLU A 48 15.95 -10.41 38.66
CA GLU A 48 16.45 -9.19 39.30
C GLU A 48 15.65 -7.96 38.89
N ALA A 49 15.19 -7.89 37.63
CA ALA A 49 14.26 -6.86 37.16
C ALA A 49 12.87 -6.96 37.81
N LEU A 50 12.45 -8.15 38.24
CA LEU A 50 11.20 -8.39 38.97
C LEU A 50 11.28 -8.03 40.46
N LYS A 51 12.47 -7.76 41.02
CA LYS A 51 12.64 -7.28 42.41
C LYS A 51 12.43 -5.77 42.55
N THR A 52 12.55 -5.01 41.46
CA THR A 52 12.07 -3.62 41.40
C THR A 52 10.57 -3.62 41.15
N PRO A 53 9.72 -3.01 42.00
CA PRO A 53 8.29 -2.96 41.76
C PRO A 53 8.02 -2.04 40.55
N ALA A 54 8.01 -2.61 39.35
CA ALA A 54 7.43 -1.98 38.18
C ALA A 54 5.90 -2.07 38.28
N PRO A 55 5.15 -1.04 37.87
CA PRO A 55 3.72 -0.99 38.05
C PRO A 55 3.08 -2.16 37.29
N HIS A 56 2.39 -3.04 38.03
CA HIS A 56 1.75 -4.26 37.54
C HIS A 56 0.90 -4.06 36.25
N ASP A 57 0.46 -2.82 35.97
CA ASP A 57 -0.26 -2.43 34.76
C ASP A 57 0.56 -2.56 33.46
N ARG A 58 1.89 -2.36 33.48
CA ARG A 58 2.70 -2.48 32.25
C ARG A 58 2.85 -3.92 31.78
N ILE A 59 2.94 -4.88 32.71
CA ILE A 59 3.10 -6.31 32.39
C ILE A 59 1.75 -6.90 31.92
N ARG A 60 0.64 -6.55 32.58
CA ARG A 60 -0.71 -6.96 32.17
C ARG A 60 -1.09 -6.52 30.75
N ARG A 61 -0.65 -5.33 30.32
CA ARG A 61 -0.89 -4.80 28.97
C ARG A 61 -0.23 -5.60 27.85
N PHE A 62 0.84 -6.36 28.12
CA PHE A 62 1.50 -7.21 27.12
C PHE A 62 0.87 -8.61 27.01
N GLU A 63 0.16 -9.07 28.05
CA GLU A 63 -0.51 -10.37 28.08
C GLU A 63 -1.93 -10.32 27.48
N ASP A 64 -2.53 -9.12 27.38
CA ASP A 64 -3.84 -8.94 26.76
C ASP A 64 -3.74 -9.09 25.23
N ARG A 65 -4.05 -10.30 24.76
CA ARG A 65 -4.10 -10.70 23.36
C ARG A 65 -5.51 -10.71 22.79
N SER A 66 -6.45 -9.95 23.37
CA SER A 66 -7.83 -9.85 22.89
C SER A 66 -7.95 -9.41 21.42
N TRP A 67 -6.95 -8.70 20.89
CA TRP A 67 -6.86 -8.27 19.48
C TRP A 67 -6.47 -9.40 18.51
N GLU A 68 -5.73 -10.43 18.94
CA GLU A 68 -5.13 -11.45 18.06
C GLU A 68 -6.19 -12.34 17.37
N PRO A 69 -7.22 -12.87 18.07
CA PRO A 69 -8.30 -13.61 17.42
C PRO A 69 -9.08 -12.77 16.40
N LEU A 70 -9.22 -11.46 16.64
CA LEU A 70 -9.93 -10.54 15.75
C LEU A 70 -9.15 -10.29 14.46
N VAL A 71 -7.81 -10.21 14.52
CA VAL A 71 -6.97 -10.19 13.32
C VAL A 71 -7.12 -11.50 12.54
N GLY A 72 -7.10 -12.65 13.22
CA GLY A 72 -7.31 -13.95 12.57
C GLY A 72 -8.68 -14.11 11.91
N GLU A 73 -9.75 -13.58 12.52
CA GLU A 73 -11.08 -13.51 11.90
C GLU A 73 -11.06 -12.61 10.67
N GLY A 74 -10.42 -11.45 10.77
CA GLY A 74 -10.25 -10.53 9.65
C GLY A 74 -9.50 -11.14 8.49
N ASP A 75 -8.36 -11.82 8.75
CA ASP A 75 -7.54 -12.48 7.73
C ASP A 75 -8.32 -13.58 7.00
N ARG A 76 -9.10 -14.37 7.75
CA ARG A 76 -9.99 -15.38 7.15
C ARG A 76 -11.06 -14.73 6.26
N ALA A 77 -11.74 -13.72 6.77
CA ALA A 77 -12.76 -13.00 6.01
C ALA A 77 -12.18 -12.30 4.77
N PHE A 78 -10.95 -11.79 4.86
CA PHE A 78 -10.24 -11.18 3.74
C PHE A 78 -9.93 -12.22 2.65
N GLY A 79 -9.41 -13.38 3.03
CA GLY A 79 -9.15 -14.50 2.10
C GLY A 79 -10.42 -15.00 1.40
N GLU A 80 -11.56 -14.98 2.11
CA GLU A 80 -12.89 -15.28 1.57
C GLU A 80 -13.49 -14.11 0.75
N LYS A 81 -12.76 -13.01 0.56
CA LYS A 81 -13.21 -11.77 -0.12
C LYS A 81 -14.43 -11.11 0.54
N ARG A 82 -14.70 -11.42 1.80
CA ARG A 82 -15.74 -10.80 2.63
C ARG A 82 -15.21 -9.51 3.25
N TYR A 83 -14.87 -8.54 2.40
CA TYR A 83 -14.17 -7.31 2.81
C TYR A 83 -14.91 -6.52 3.90
N GLY A 84 -16.25 -6.48 3.89
CA GLY A 84 -17.02 -5.83 4.94
C GLY A 84 -16.91 -6.52 6.31
N ALA A 85 -16.77 -7.85 6.34
CA ALA A 85 -16.53 -8.59 7.58
C ALA A 85 -15.08 -8.41 8.04
N ALA A 86 -14.12 -8.47 7.12
CA ALA A 86 -12.71 -8.21 7.39
C ALA A 86 -12.49 -6.82 8.00
N ALA A 87 -13.07 -5.77 7.41
CA ALA A 87 -13.01 -4.41 7.93
C ALA A 87 -13.54 -4.31 9.37
N ARG A 88 -14.66 -4.97 9.68
CA ARG A 88 -15.23 -4.97 11.04
C ARG A 88 -14.31 -5.66 12.03
N ALA A 89 -13.78 -6.83 11.68
CA ALA A 89 -12.89 -7.59 12.54
C ALA A 89 -11.58 -6.83 12.81
N TYR A 90 -10.94 -6.27 11.78
CA TYR A 90 -9.74 -5.46 11.98
C TYR A 90 -9.99 -4.15 12.72
N SER A 91 -11.15 -3.50 12.53
CA SER A 91 -11.52 -2.32 13.31
C SER A 91 -11.71 -2.66 14.80
N ALA A 92 -12.29 -3.82 15.08
CA ALA A 92 -12.39 -4.32 16.45
C ALA A 92 -11.00 -4.64 17.03
N ALA A 93 -10.13 -5.30 16.26
CA ALA A 93 -8.75 -5.57 16.65
C ALA A 93 -7.98 -4.29 16.98
N LEU A 94 -8.10 -3.26 16.13
CA LEU A 94 -7.50 -1.95 16.36
C LEU A 94 -8.01 -1.31 17.64
N LYS A 95 -9.33 -1.39 17.90
CA LYS A 95 -9.93 -0.85 19.13
C LYS A 95 -9.38 -1.55 20.38
N GLU A 96 -9.20 -2.86 20.35
CA GLU A 96 -8.58 -3.59 21.46
C GLU A 96 -7.10 -3.25 21.61
N ALA A 97 -6.35 -3.17 20.51
CA ALA A 97 -4.94 -2.80 20.49
C ALA A 97 -4.69 -1.38 21.04
N ASP A 98 -5.57 -0.43 20.71
CA ASP A 98 -5.50 0.97 21.18
C ASP A 98 -5.70 1.10 22.70
N LYS A 99 -6.36 0.14 23.35
CA LYS A 99 -6.52 0.14 24.83
C LYS A 99 -5.21 -0.14 25.57
N LEU A 100 -4.24 -0.77 24.91
CA LEU A 100 -3.00 -1.21 25.52
C LEU A 100 -2.03 -0.05 25.81
N GLY A 101 -2.26 1.14 25.24
CA GLY A 101 -1.48 2.34 25.52
C GLY A 101 -1.11 3.13 24.26
N PRO A 102 0.02 3.87 24.26
CA PRO A 102 0.53 4.56 23.08
C PRO A 102 0.58 3.63 21.87
N PRO A 103 0.55 4.17 20.64
CA PRO A 103 0.36 3.38 19.45
C PRO A 103 1.33 2.18 19.41
N THR A 104 0.77 0.99 19.56
CA THR A 104 1.53 -0.24 19.69
C THR A 104 1.79 -0.85 18.31
N PHE A 105 2.76 -1.74 18.21
CA PHE A 105 2.94 -2.61 17.04
C PHE A 105 1.61 -3.28 16.60
N TYR A 106 0.77 -3.66 17.56
CA TYR A 106 -0.53 -4.30 17.29
C TYR A 106 -1.53 -3.35 16.62
N SER A 107 -1.52 -2.07 17.02
CA SER A 107 -2.35 -1.03 16.38
C SER A 107 -1.92 -0.83 14.93
N ALA A 108 -0.60 -0.90 14.67
CA ALA A 108 -0.03 -0.78 13.34
C ALA A 108 -0.42 -1.94 12.44
N LEU A 109 -0.34 -3.17 12.95
CA LEU A 109 -0.76 -4.36 12.23
C LEU A 109 -2.25 -4.28 11.85
N ALA A 110 -3.12 -3.91 12.79
CA ALA A 110 -4.55 -3.79 12.51
C ALA A 110 -4.85 -2.67 11.48
N LEU A 111 -4.12 -1.55 11.55
CA LEU A 111 -4.22 -0.49 10.55
C LEU A 111 -3.70 -0.93 9.17
N ASP A 112 -2.59 -1.64 9.09
CA ASP A 112 -2.10 -2.21 7.83
C ASP A 112 -3.13 -3.18 7.21
N ARG A 113 -3.73 -4.05 8.02
CA ARG A 113 -4.81 -4.92 7.54
C ARG A 113 -6.03 -4.15 7.04
N LEU A 114 -6.43 -3.08 7.72
CA LEU A 114 -7.49 -2.18 7.23
C LEU A 114 -7.10 -1.48 5.93
N ARG A 115 -5.84 -1.06 5.79
CA ARG A 115 -5.30 -0.48 4.55
C ARG A 115 -5.50 -1.44 3.38
N LEU A 116 -5.17 -2.72 3.55
CA LEU A 116 -5.38 -3.74 2.51
C LEU A 116 -6.86 -3.89 2.12
N VAL A 117 -7.76 -3.90 3.12
CA VAL A 117 -9.21 -3.96 2.86
C VAL A 117 -9.70 -2.75 2.08
N TYR A 118 -9.30 -1.55 2.48
CA TYR A 118 -9.74 -0.32 1.83
C TYR A 118 -9.12 -0.11 0.45
N ALA A 119 -7.88 -0.58 0.24
CA ALA A 119 -7.28 -0.68 -1.08
C ALA A 119 -8.07 -1.64 -1.99
N ALA A 120 -8.39 -2.84 -1.51
CA ALA A 120 -9.16 -3.84 -2.26
C ALA A 120 -10.59 -3.40 -2.61
N THR A 121 -11.20 -2.56 -1.76
CA THR A 121 -12.56 -2.04 -1.96
C THR A 121 -12.60 -0.65 -2.62
N TRP A 122 -11.45 -0.06 -2.90
CA TRP A 122 -11.31 1.31 -3.41
C TRP A 122 -11.99 2.38 -2.53
N ASP A 123 -12.05 2.17 -1.22
CA ASP A 123 -12.52 3.17 -0.25
C ASP A 123 -11.37 4.14 0.07
N VAL A 124 -11.02 4.98 -0.92
CA VAL A 124 -9.86 5.87 -0.87
C VAL A 124 -9.92 6.84 0.32
N LYS A 125 -11.12 7.22 0.76
CA LYS A 125 -11.31 8.08 1.93
C LYS A 125 -10.84 7.39 3.21
N ARG A 126 -11.37 6.20 3.50
CA ARG A 126 -10.95 5.44 4.69
C ARG A 126 -9.50 4.97 4.60
N LEU A 127 -9.04 4.64 3.39
CA LEU A 127 -7.64 4.32 3.12
C LEU A 127 -6.73 5.49 3.54
N GLY A 128 -7.05 6.70 3.11
CA GLY A 128 -6.30 7.90 3.51
C GLY A 128 -6.34 8.18 5.01
N GLU A 129 -7.45 7.87 5.69
CA GLU A 129 -7.54 7.98 7.17
C GLU A 129 -6.61 7.00 7.89
N VAL A 130 -6.62 5.73 7.46
CA VAL A 130 -5.77 4.67 8.01
C VAL A 130 -4.29 4.95 7.75
N CYS A 131 -3.93 5.30 6.51
CA CYS A 131 -2.54 5.61 6.16
C CYS A 131 -2.01 6.83 6.90
N ARG A 132 -2.85 7.85 7.15
CA ARG A 132 -2.45 9.02 7.96
C ARG A 132 -2.07 8.60 9.37
N ARG A 133 -2.85 7.69 9.95
CA ARG A 133 -2.61 7.18 11.30
C ARG A 133 -1.34 6.33 11.35
N LEU A 134 -1.11 5.46 10.35
CA LEU A 134 0.13 4.69 10.21
C LEU A 134 1.37 5.58 10.11
N VAL A 135 1.33 6.63 9.27
CA VAL A 135 2.45 7.57 9.12
C VAL A 135 2.72 8.32 10.42
N ALA A 136 1.67 8.76 11.13
CA ALA A 136 1.83 9.45 12.41
C ALA A 136 2.43 8.53 13.49
N MET A 137 2.07 7.24 13.50
CA MET A 137 2.67 6.26 14.41
C MET A 137 4.16 6.08 14.12
N TYR A 138 4.52 5.97 12.84
CA TYR A 138 5.91 5.89 12.43
C TYR A 138 6.71 7.13 12.85
N ASP A 139 6.18 8.33 12.60
CA ASP A 139 6.85 9.58 12.96
C ASP A 139 7.11 9.68 14.46
N ALA A 140 6.16 9.21 15.28
CA ALA A 140 6.33 9.14 16.73
C ALA A 140 7.43 8.15 17.15
N GLU A 141 7.49 6.96 16.53
CA GLU A 141 8.53 5.96 16.86
C GLU A 141 9.93 6.43 16.49
N VAL A 142 10.09 7.09 15.34
CA VAL A 142 11.37 7.67 14.92
C VAL A 142 11.81 8.77 15.89
N ALA A 143 10.87 9.62 16.33
CA ALA A 143 11.17 10.69 17.29
C ALA A 143 11.63 10.15 18.66
N ASP A 144 11.11 9.00 19.10
CA ASP A 144 11.47 8.36 20.37
C ASP A 144 12.84 7.65 20.35
N GLY A 145 13.61 7.77 19.27
CA GLY A 145 14.96 7.21 19.18
C GLY A 145 15.01 5.70 18.95
N GLY A 146 13.89 5.09 18.55
CA GLY A 146 13.74 3.66 18.26
C GLY A 146 14.46 3.17 16.99
N GLY A 147 15.53 3.85 16.54
CA GLY A 147 16.15 3.83 15.21
C GLY A 147 16.55 2.47 14.59
N GLN A 148 16.30 1.34 15.26
CA GLN A 148 16.42 -0.02 14.70
C GLN A 148 15.15 -0.88 14.82
N ARG A 149 14.13 -0.47 15.59
CA ARG A 149 12.77 -1.07 15.62
C ARG A 149 11.89 -0.64 14.44
N VAL A 150 12.39 0.33 13.68
CA VAL A 150 11.93 0.79 12.35
C VAL A 150 11.68 -0.36 11.37
N ARG A 151 12.29 -1.53 11.59
CA ARG A 151 12.22 -2.74 10.76
C ARG A 151 10.92 -3.56 10.88
N SER A 152 9.91 -3.07 11.61
CA SER A 152 8.69 -3.85 11.93
C SER A 152 7.37 -3.17 11.57
N PHE A 153 7.37 -2.14 10.73
CA PHE A 153 6.13 -1.56 10.20
C PHE A 153 5.99 -1.88 8.70
N PRO A 154 4.81 -2.36 8.24
CA PRO A 154 4.50 -2.46 6.81
C PRO A 154 4.78 -1.12 6.09
N ASP A 155 5.34 -1.22 4.88
CA ASP A 155 6.09 -0.20 4.16
C ASP A 155 5.53 1.24 4.28
N LEU A 156 6.26 2.11 4.99
CA LEU A 156 5.92 3.52 5.15
C LEU A 156 5.84 4.26 3.81
N SER A 157 6.71 3.89 2.85
CA SER A 157 6.68 4.52 1.53
C SER A 157 5.36 4.23 0.84
N GLU A 158 4.85 3.00 0.96
CA GLU A 158 3.55 2.60 0.44
C GLU A 158 2.41 3.35 1.17
N ALA A 159 2.48 3.51 2.50
CA ALA A 159 1.48 4.30 3.23
C ALA A 159 1.45 5.78 2.78
N LEU A 160 2.61 6.37 2.47
CA LEU A 160 2.71 7.72 1.92
C LEU A 160 2.18 7.79 0.48
N GLN A 161 2.43 6.79 -0.36
CA GLN A 161 1.86 6.70 -1.71
C GLN A 161 0.33 6.63 -1.67
N TRP A 162 -0.24 5.86 -0.74
CA TRP A 162 -1.68 5.81 -0.54
C TRP A 162 -2.27 7.14 -0.04
N LEU A 163 -1.55 7.85 0.84
CA LEU A 163 -1.93 9.21 1.21
C LEU A 163 -1.91 10.15 0.02
N ALA A 164 -0.88 10.06 -0.82
CA ALA A 164 -0.78 10.85 -2.04
C ALA A 164 -1.98 10.60 -2.96
N LEU A 165 -2.36 9.34 -3.17
CA LEU A 165 -3.56 9.00 -3.94
C LEU A 165 -4.83 9.62 -3.33
N ALA A 166 -5.00 9.52 -2.00
CA ALA A 166 -6.12 10.15 -1.33
C ALA A 166 -6.12 11.68 -1.48
N ARG A 167 -4.95 12.33 -1.45
CA ARG A 167 -4.83 13.77 -1.71
C ARG A 167 -5.16 14.11 -3.18
N ILE A 168 -4.78 13.27 -4.14
CA ILE A 168 -5.12 13.44 -5.57
C ILE A 168 -6.64 13.45 -5.78
N GLU A 169 -7.37 12.49 -5.18
CA GLU A 169 -8.84 12.42 -5.25
C GLU A 169 -9.52 13.64 -4.62
N GLU A 170 -8.90 14.20 -3.56
CA GLU A 170 -9.32 15.46 -2.94
C GLU A 170 -8.92 16.71 -3.77
N ALA A 171 -8.27 16.54 -4.93
CA ALA A 171 -7.66 17.60 -5.74
C ALA A 171 -6.60 18.44 -5.01
N ARG A 172 -5.99 17.88 -3.95
CA ARG A 172 -4.93 18.47 -3.14
C ARG A 172 -3.55 18.07 -3.65
N TYR A 173 -3.22 18.48 -4.88
CA TYR A 173 -2.00 18.05 -5.57
C TYR A 173 -0.68 18.43 -4.87
N PRO A 174 -0.50 19.64 -4.28
CA PRO A 174 0.72 19.96 -3.55
C PRO A 174 0.96 19.07 -2.32
N ASP A 175 -0.11 18.69 -1.62
CA ASP A 175 -0.01 17.75 -0.49
C ASP A 175 0.35 16.35 -0.98
N ALA A 176 -0.19 15.93 -2.13
CA ALA A 176 0.18 14.66 -2.75
C ALA A 176 1.67 14.60 -3.07
N GLU A 177 2.24 15.65 -3.65
CA GLU A 177 3.68 15.74 -3.93
C GLU A 177 4.52 15.64 -2.67
N THR A 178 4.12 16.34 -1.60
CA THR A 178 4.84 16.29 -0.33
C THR A 178 4.94 14.85 0.19
N HIS A 179 3.86 14.08 0.06
CA HIS A 179 3.88 12.66 0.45
C HIS A 179 4.76 11.81 -0.49
N LEU A 180 4.72 12.05 -1.80
CA LEU A 180 5.55 11.33 -2.78
C LEU A 180 7.03 11.67 -2.63
N ASP A 181 7.39 12.92 -2.31
CA ASP A 181 8.78 13.34 -2.04
C ASP A 181 9.34 12.59 -0.84
N ARG A 182 8.53 12.49 0.22
CA ARG A 182 8.92 11.71 1.41
C ARG A 182 8.98 10.21 1.10
N ALA A 183 8.06 9.66 0.32
CA ALA A 183 8.07 8.25 -0.08
C ALA A 183 9.34 7.90 -0.87
N LEU A 184 9.70 8.72 -1.86
CA LEU A 184 10.89 8.52 -2.67
C LEU A 184 12.18 8.56 -1.83
N GLN A 185 12.30 9.51 -0.89
CA GLN A 185 13.43 9.57 0.05
C GLN A 185 13.56 8.31 0.92
N ILE A 186 12.44 7.67 1.28
CA ILE A 186 12.47 6.40 2.02
C ILE A 186 12.98 5.30 1.10
N ILE A 187 12.42 5.18 -0.11
CA ILE A 187 12.82 4.17 -1.10
C ILE A 187 14.32 4.28 -1.43
N GLU A 188 14.84 5.50 -1.60
CA GLU A 188 16.26 5.76 -1.86
C GLU A 188 17.15 5.30 -0.70
N ARG A 189 16.80 5.66 0.54
CA ARG A 189 17.55 5.21 1.73
C ARG A 189 17.51 3.71 1.93
N THR A 190 16.36 3.07 1.70
CA THR A 190 16.23 1.60 1.76
C THR A 190 17.10 0.91 0.71
N ALA A 191 17.20 1.51 -0.49
CA ALA A 191 18.08 1.01 -1.54
C ALA A 191 19.58 1.14 -1.17
N GLU A 192 19.98 2.28 -0.63
CA GLU A 192 21.35 2.53 -0.16
C GLU A 192 21.76 1.58 0.97
N ALA A 193 20.82 1.28 1.88
CA ALA A 193 21.05 0.37 3.00
C ALA A 193 21.05 -1.12 2.58
N GLY A 194 20.60 -1.46 1.37
CA GLY A 194 20.49 -2.84 0.89
C GLY A 194 19.45 -3.67 1.65
N GLU A 195 18.44 -3.03 2.25
CA GLU A 195 17.47 -3.66 3.14
C GLU A 195 16.24 -4.25 2.42
N ALA A 196 16.12 -4.05 1.12
CA ALA A 196 15.07 -4.60 0.27
C ALA A 196 15.66 -5.20 -1.01
N ASP A 197 14.96 -6.18 -1.59
CA ASP A 197 15.36 -6.70 -2.89
C ASP A 197 15.15 -5.66 -4.01
N ALA A 198 15.89 -5.82 -5.10
CA ALA A 198 15.88 -4.86 -6.20
C ALA A 198 14.50 -4.75 -6.87
N ALA A 199 13.73 -5.85 -6.91
CA ALA A 199 12.44 -5.90 -7.57
C ALA A 199 11.36 -5.12 -6.81
N GLY A 200 11.34 -5.23 -5.47
CA GLY A 200 10.45 -4.47 -4.61
C GLY A 200 10.74 -2.97 -4.65
N LEU A 201 12.02 -2.59 -4.64
CA LEU A 201 12.42 -1.19 -4.79
C LEU A 201 12.04 -0.61 -6.16
N GLU A 202 12.22 -1.38 -7.23
CA GLU A 202 11.79 -0.98 -8.58
C GLU A 202 10.27 -0.79 -8.64
N TYR A 203 9.50 -1.73 -8.10
CA TYR A 203 8.03 -1.62 -8.03
C TYR A 203 7.56 -0.39 -7.24
N ALA A 204 8.19 -0.11 -6.09
CA ALA A 204 7.87 1.06 -5.28
C ALA A 204 8.17 2.37 -6.02
N ARG A 205 9.30 2.45 -6.74
CA ARG A 205 9.66 3.62 -7.58
C ARG A 205 8.72 3.80 -8.76
N ASP A 206 8.31 2.72 -9.41
CA ASP A 206 7.37 2.77 -10.52
C ASP A 206 6.00 3.29 -10.07
N THR A 207 5.52 2.83 -8.90
CA THR A 207 4.28 3.33 -8.28
C THR A 207 4.38 4.82 -7.95
N ASP A 208 5.48 5.26 -7.34
CA ASP A 208 5.74 6.68 -7.05
C ASP A 208 5.75 7.53 -8.34
N THR A 209 6.43 7.04 -9.37
CA THR A 209 6.53 7.69 -10.70
C THR A 209 5.15 7.85 -11.35
N GLU A 210 4.31 6.81 -11.27
CA GLU A 210 2.93 6.85 -11.80
C GLU A 210 2.09 7.93 -11.09
N LEU A 211 2.11 7.94 -9.75
CA LEU A 211 1.35 8.90 -8.95
C LEU A 211 1.83 10.34 -9.20
N ARG A 212 3.15 10.56 -9.34
CA ARG A 212 3.69 11.86 -9.74
C ARG A 212 3.21 12.28 -11.12
N ALA A 213 3.20 11.37 -12.09
CA ALA A 213 2.72 11.67 -13.44
C ALA A 213 1.24 12.09 -13.43
N ILE A 214 0.42 11.44 -12.60
CA ILE A 214 -0.99 11.82 -12.37
C ILE A 214 -1.08 13.22 -11.77
N VAL A 215 -0.31 13.51 -10.71
CA VAL A 215 -0.27 14.86 -10.11
C VAL A 215 0.13 15.92 -11.12
N ARG A 216 1.21 15.69 -11.89
CA ARG A 216 1.69 16.64 -12.92
C ARG A 216 0.64 16.88 -14.00
N THR A 217 -0.08 15.83 -14.39
CA THR A 217 -1.20 15.95 -15.33
C THR A 217 -2.25 16.91 -14.80
N HIS A 218 -2.72 16.71 -13.57
CA HIS A 218 -3.76 17.55 -12.99
C HIS A 218 -3.33 19.01 -12.78
N GLN A 219 -2.02 19.26 -12.69
CA GLN A 219 -1.44 20.60 -12.63
C GLN A 219 -1.20 21.23 -14.02
N GLY A 220 -1.56 20.55 -15.12
CA GLY A 220 -1.32 21.03 -16.49
C GLY A 220 0.13 20.86 -16.97
N ARG A 221 0.99 20.21 -16.18
CA ARG A 221 2.41 19.95 -16.50
C ARG A 221 2.56 18.72 -17.39
N HIS A 222 1.91 18.74 -18.55
CA HIS A 222 1.77 17.56 -19.41
C HIS A 222 3.11 17.04 -19.95
N THR A 223 4.06 17.91 -20.27
CA THR A 223 5.39 17.49 -20.77
C THR A 223 6.19 16.75 -19.70
N GLU A 224 6.06 17.14 -18.43
CA GLU A 224 6.72 16.45 -17.32
C GLU A 224 6.04 15.10 -17.03
N ALA A 225 4.71 15.07 -17.05
CA ALA A 225 3.95 13.82 -16.94
C ALA A 225 4.28 12.84 -18.07
N GLU A 226 4.43 13.32 -19.31
CA GLU A 226 4.85 12.53 -20.47
C GLU A 226 6.23 11.90 -20.25
N SER A 227 7.20 12.66 -19.74
CA SER A 227 8.53 12.15 -19.43
C SER A 227 8.48 11.04 -18.37
N LEU A 228 7.68 11.23 -17.31
CA LEU A 228 7.49 10.23 -16.26
C LEU A 228 6.84 8.96 -16.80
N TYR A 229 5.78 9.07 -17.62
CA TYR A 229 5.15 7.91 -18.24
C TYR A 229 6.07 7.16 -19.21
N ARG A 230 6.96 7.84 -19.94
CA ARG A 230 7.96 7.16 -20.78
C ARG A 230 8.94 6.33 -19.95
N SER A 231 9.43 6.90 -18.85
CA SER A 231 10.32 6.21 -17.92
C SER A 231 9.61 4.98 -17.33
N LEU A 232 8.39 5.18 -16.84
CA LEU A 232 7.57 4.12 -16.24
C LEU A 232 7.30 2.97 -17.22
N LEU A 233 6.88 3.27 -18.46
CA LEU A 233 6.65 2.25 -19.48
C LEU A 233 7.93 1.49 -19.84
N THR A 234 9.08 2.16 -19.83
CA THR A 234 10.37 1.51 -20.10
C THR A 234 10.72 0.52 -18.99
N SER A 235 10.53 0.92 -17.73
CA SER A 235 10.71 0.07 -16.54
C SER A 235 9.76 -1.13 -16.56
N GLN A 236 8.45 -0.88 -16.68
CA GLN A 236 7.44 -1.94 -16.64
C GLN A 236 7.54 -2.94 -17.80
N ARG A 237 7.90 -2.49 -19.01
CA ARG A 237 8.12 -3.41 -20.15
C ARG A 237 9.31 -4.32 -19.91
N ARG A 238 10.35 -3.86 -19.22
CA ARG A 238 11.48 -4.70 -18.79
C ARG A 238 11.05 -5.67 -17.70
N GLN A 239 10.30 -5.21 -16.71
CA GLN A 239 9.94 -6.00 -15.53
C GLN A 239 8.89 -7.07 -15.83
N PHE A 240 7.84 -6.73 -16.58
CA PHE A 240 6.68 -7.60 -16.79
C PHE A 240 6.54 -8.11 -18.23
N GLY A 241 7.35 -7.58 -19.16
CA GLY A 241 7.21 -7.82 -20.59
C GLY A 241 6.21 -6.86 -21.26
N PRO A 242 6.36 -6.62 -22.58
CA PRO A 242 5.53 -5.64 -23.31
C PRO A 242 4.05 -6.02 -23.39
N GLU A 243 3.73 -7.32 -23.42
CA GLU A 243 2.35 -7.84 -23.51
C GLU A 243 1.66 -7.99 -22.13
N SER A 244 2.25 -7.43 -21.08
CA SER A 244 1.68 -7.54 -19.73
C SER A 244 0.44 -6.66 -19.56
N HIS A 245 -0.51 -7.15 -18.77
CA HIS A 245 -1.67 -6.38 -18.34
C HIS A 245 -1.28 -5.05 -17.67
N THR A 246 -0.21 -5.06 -16.86
CA THR A 246 0.31 -3.85 -16.19
C THR A 246 0.74 -2.80 -17.20
N VAL A 247 1.49 -3.21 -18.24
CA VAL A 247 1.92 -2.32 -19.32
C VAL A 247 0.72 -1.76 -20.07
N ALA A 248 -0.26 -2.60 -20.43
CA ALA A 248 -1.46 -2.16 -21.13
C ALA A 248 -2.26 -1.10 -20.34
N GLN A 249 -2.37 -1.25 -19.02
CA GLN A 249 -3.04 -0.25 -18.17
C GLN A 249 -2.30 1.08 -18.16
N THR A 250 -0.98 1.04 -17.98
CA THR A 250 -0.13 2.25 -18.00
C THR A 250 -0.17 2.93 -19.35
N GLU A 251 -0.13 2.18 -20.46
CA GLU A 251 -0.22 2.73 -21.82
C GLU A 251 -1.56 3.44 -22.07
N ARG A 252 -2.66 2.89 -21.55
CA ARG A 252 -3.98 3.52 -21.62
C ARG A 252 -4.00 4.85 -20.86
N SER A 253 -3.43 4.90 -19.67
CA SER A 253 -3.31 6.13 -18.88
C SER A 253 -2.41 7.15 -19.57
N ALA A 254 -1.26 6.72 -20.08
CA ALA A 254 -0.29 7.57 -20.80
C ALA A 254 -0.87 8.15 -22.09
N ALA A 255 -1.71 7.42 -22.83
CA ALA A 255 -2.31 7.90 -24.08
C ALA A 255 -3.10 9.20 -23.89
N ALA A 256 -3.83 9.35 -22.78
CA ALA A 256 -4.55 10.59 -22.48
C ALA A 256 -3.58 11.78 -22.32
N ILE A 257 -2.43 11.56 -21.69
CA ILE A 257 -1.42 12.58 -21.41
C ILE A 257 -0.68 12.96 -22.69
N PHE A 258 -0.32 11.97 -23.50
CA PHE A 258 0.35 12.20 -24.78
C PHE A 258 -0.52 13.02 -25.72
N ARG A 259 -1.84 12.79 -25.75
CA ARG A 259 -2.77 13.67 -26.49
C ARG A 259 -2.77 15.10 -25.93
N ALA A 260 -2.82 15.26 -24.61
CA ALA A 260 -2.79 16.58 -23.96
C ALA A 260 -1.46 17.32 -24.18
N ALA A 261 -0.37 16.59 -24.46
CA ALA A 261 0.94 17.11 -24.86
C ALA A 261 1.09 17.31 -26.39
N GLY A 262 0.03 17.12 -27.18
CA GLY A 262 0.04 17.30 -28.64
C GLY A 262 0.64 16.12 -29.43
N LYS A 263 0.87 14.98 -28.80
CA LYS A 263 1.44 13.76 -29.40
C LYS A 263 0.36 12.73 -29.78
N GLY A 264 -0.61 13.16 -30.60
CA GLY A 264 -1.77 12.33 -30.99
C GLY A 264 -1.40 10.96 -31.57
N ALA A 265 -0.47 10.92 -32.53
CA ALA A 265 -0.05 9.66 -33.16
C ALA A 265 0.57 8.66 -32.17
N GLN A 266 1.37 9.13 -31.21
CA GLN A 266 1.95 8.26 -30.18
C GLN A 266 0.88 7.76 -29.21
N ALA A 267 -0.08 8.61 -28.84
CA ALA A 267 -1.20 8.21 -28.00
C ALA A 267 -2.08 7.15 -28.66
N ASP A 268 -2.33 7.28 -29.96
CA ASP A 268 -3.15 6.32 -30.70
C ASP A 268 -2.45 4.96 -30.82
N ALA A 269 -1.11 4.96 -31.01
CA ALA A 269 -0.31 3.75 -30.98
C ALA A 269 -0.36 3.05 -29.60
N LEU A 270 -0.17 3.80 -28.50
CA LEU A 270 -0.28 3.27 -27.13
C LEU A 270 -1.67 2.68 -26.87
N GLN A 271 -2.72 3.38 -27.29
CA GLN A 271 -4.09 2.91 -27.08
C GLN A 271 -4.43 1.68 -27.93
N ALA A 272 -3.88 1.58 -29.15
CA ALA A 272 -4.05 0.41 -29.99
C ALA A 272 -3.36 -0.82 -29.41
N HIS A 273 -2.13 -0.66 -28.92
CA HIS A 273 -1.35 -1.72 -28.29
C HIS A 273 -2.00 -2.23 -27.00
N ALA A 274 -2.32 -1.32 -26.08
CA ALA A 274 -3.03 -1.64 -24.84
C ALA A 274 -4.35 -2.39 -25.09
N ARG A 275 -5.09 -1.99 -26.12
CA ARG A 275 -6.34 -2.67 -26.51
C ARG A 275 -6.09 -4.09 -26.99
N GLY A 276 -5.07 -4.33 -27.83
CA GLY A 276 -4.72 -5.68 -28.30
C GLY A 276 -4.48 -6.64 -27.14
N ILE A 277 -3.62 -6.23 -26.19
CA ILE A 277 -3.33 -7.01 -24.97
C ILE A 277 -4.60 -7.31 -24.17
N LEU A 278 -5.45 -6.30 -23.96
CA LEU A 278 -6.68 -6.46 -23.18
C LEU A 278 -7.74 -7.30 -23.89
N GLU A 279 -7.80 -7.26 -25.23
CA GLU A 279 -8.67 -8.08 -26.06
C GLU A 279 -8.24 -9.55 -25.99
N GLU A 280 -6.95 -9.84 -26.13
CA GLU A 280 -6.37 -11.18 -26.00
C GLU A 280 -6.59 -11.78 -24.60
N ALA A 281 -6.49 -10.96 -23.55
CA ALA A 281 -6.77 -11.36 -22.18
C ALA A 281 -8.28 -11.57 -21.88
N GLY A 282 -9.18 -11.26 -22.82
CA GLY A 282 -10.64 -11.32 -22.61
C GLY A 282 -11.17 -10.30 -21.60
N LEU A 283 -10.41 -9.24 -21.35
CA LEU A 283 -10.70 -8.16 -20.39
C LEU A 283 -11.29 -6.92 -21.06
N TYR A 284 -11.11 -6.77 -22.37
CA TYR A 284 -11.70 -5.66 -23.13
C TYR A 284 -13.21 -5.85 -23.28
N GLY A 285 -13.99 -4.98 -22.62
CA GLY A 285 -15.47 -5.00 -22.63
C GLY A 285 -16.15 -5.33 -21.29
N ARG A 286 -15.47 -5.99 -20.34
CA ARG A 286 -16.04 -6.27 -18.99
C ARG A 286 -16.06 -5.04 -18.08
N GLU A 287 -15.19 -4.06 -18.29
CA GLU A 287 -15.13 -2.83 -17.48
C GLU A 287 -16.39 -1.95 -17.62
N ARG A 288 -17.16 -2.06 -18.72
CA ARG A 288 -18.46 -1.37 -18.88
C ARG A 288 -19.54 -1.89 -17.93
N ALA A 289 -19.40 -3.09 -17.38
CA ALA A 289 -20.35 -3.69 -16.46
C ALA A 289 -20.07 -3.38 -14.97
N VAL A 290 -18.96 -2.70 -14.65
CA VAL A 290 -18.56 -2.34 -13.27
C VAL A 290 -18.64 -0.81 -13.08
N GLY A 291 -19.82 -0.27 -13.42
CA GLY A 291 -20.36 1.04 -13.02
C GLY A 291 -21.82 0.80 -12.62
N PRO A 292 -22.46 1.64 -11.77
CA PRO A 292 -23.65 1.23 -11.04
C PRO A 292 -24.72 0.79 -12.03
N SER A 293 -25.11 -0.49 -11.95
CA SER A 293 -26.34 -0.98 -12.52
C SER A 293 -27.45 -0.19 -11.83
N SER A 294 -27.80 0.96 -12.40
CA SER A 294 -29.13 1.51 -12.27
C SER A 294 -30.06 0.50 -12.94
N GLU A 295 -30.39 -0.56 -12.22
CA GLU A 295 -31.69 -1.21 -12.40
C GLU A 295 -32.72 -0.14 -12.05
N ARG A 296 -33.10 0.62 -13.08
CA ARG A 296 -34.36 1.34 -13.07
C ARG A 296 -35.41 0.28 -12.79
N ALA A 297 -35.95 0.33 -11.58
CA ALA A 297 -37.20 -0.30 -11.24
C ALA A 297 -38.19 -0.03 -12.39
N ARG A 298 -38.59 -1.10 -13.08
CA ARG A 298 -39.78 -1.06 -13.92
C ARG A 298 -40.93 -0.76 -12.97
N VAL A 299 -41.47 0.46 -13.03
CA VAL A 299 -42.79 0.76 -12.50
C VAL A 299 -43.78 0.06 -13.45
N PRO A 300 -44.56 -0.93 -13.00
CA PRO A 300 -45.64 -1.47 -13.81
C PRO A 300 -46.72 -0.40 -13.96
N ARG A 301 -47.26 -0.30 -15.18
CA ARG A 301 -48.44 0.53 -15.49
C ARG A 301 -49.68 0.01 -14.80
#